data_AF-A0A944DB95-F1
#
_entry.id   AF-A0A944DB95-F1
#
_cell.length_a   1.000
_cell.length_b   1.000
_cell.length_c   1.000
_cell.angle_alpha   90.00
_cell.angle_beta   90.00
_cell.angle_gamma   90.00
#
_symmetry.space_group_name_H-M   'P 1'
#
loop_
_entity.id
_entity.type
_entity.pdbx_description
1 polymer ?
#
loop_
_entity_poly.entity_id
_entity_poly.type
_entity_poly.pdbx_seq_one_letter_code
_entity_poly.pdbx_strand_id
1 'polypeptide(L)'
;MSRKTVAQLKQSMGMAQGDGELKAATVALLRHSLRLGHRKLSLQRLEQAVNCGAELTDEDFHRCADLALRVNDPRVHARLARLSRQLATADDAGTRAMATRTKPANS
;
A
#
# COMPACT_ATOMS: atom_id res chain seq x y z
N MET A 1 14.92 11.05 7.06
CA MET A 1 15.54 9.91 6.35
C MET A 1 16.48 10.47 5.29
N SER A 2 17.70 9.96 5.20
CA SER A 2 18.73 10.49 4.29
C SER A 2 18.57 9.92 2.88
N ARG A 3 19.07 10.63 1.85
CA ARG A 3 19.15 10.11 0.47
C ARG A 3 19.93 8.79 0.40
N LYS A 4 20.94 8.61 1.26
CA LYS A 4 21.69 7.34 1.40
C LYS A 4 20.79 6.19 1.87
N THR A 5 19.94 6.46 2.87
CA THR A 5 18.96 5.47 3.38
C THR A 5 17.91 5.12 2.33
N VAL A 6 17.46 6.08 1.52
CA VAL A 6 16.53 5.82 0.41
C VAL A 6 17.20 4.98 -0.68
N ALA A 7 18.46 5.23 -0.99
CA ALA A 7 19.22 4.41 -1.93
C ALA A 7 19.40 2.98 -1.42
N GLN A 8 19.73 2.81 -0.13
CA GLN A 8 19.81 1.49 0.51
C GLN A 8 18.48 0.76 0.47
N LEU A 9 17.34 1.41 0.77
CA LEU A 9 16.01 0.79 0.67
C LEU A 9 15.66 0.39 -0.76
N LYS A 10 16.05 1.18 -1.76
CA LYS A 10 15.85 0.82 -3.17
C LYS A 10 16.74 -0.36 -3.59
N GLN A 11 17.98 -0.41 -3.11
CA GLN A 11 18.90 -1.52 -3.36
C GLN A 11 18.42 -2.80 -2.67
N SER A 12 17.98 -2.71 -1.42
CA SER A 12 17.45 -3.85 -0.68
C SER A 12 16.18 -4.40 -1.31
N MET A 13 15.32 -3.57 -1.92
CA MET A 13 14.21 -4.08 -2.73
C MET A 13 14.68 -4.87 -3.96
N GLY A 14 15.78 -4.47 -4.60
CA GLY A 14 16.34 -5.18 -5.76
C GLY A 14 17.12 -6.44 -5.40
N MET A 15 17.53 -6.58 -4.14
CA MET A 15 18.31 -7.69 -3.59
C MET A 15 17.54 -8.47 -2.52
N ALA A 16 16.24 -8.20 -2.34
CA ALA A 16 15.45 -8.77 -1.27
C ALA A 16 15.41 -10.29 -1.44
N GLN A 17 15.85 -11.02 -0.41
CA GLN A 17 15.87 -12.48 -0.43
C GLN A 17 14.52 -13.08 -0.01
N GLY A 18 13.58 -12.27 0.48
CA GLY A 18 12.23 -12.71 0.85
C GLY A 18 11.16 -11.62 0.78
N ASP A 19 9.91 -12.07 0.59
CA ASP A 19 8.74 -11.20 0.41
C ASP A 19 8.51 -10.24 1.58
N GLY A 20 8.84 -10.63 2.81
CA GLY A 20 8.68 -9.80 4.00
C GLY A 20 9.56 -8.54 3.99
N GLU A 21 10.83 -8.66 3.57
CA GLU A 21 11.74 -7.52 3.48
C GLU A 21 11.34 -6.55 2.38
N LEU A 22 10.88 -7.09 1.24
CA LEU A 22 10.38 -6.30 0.13
C LEU A 22 9.13 -5.48 0.55
N LYS A 23 8.19 -6.11 1.24
CA LYS A 23 6.99 -5.46 1.77
C LYS A 23 7.35 -4.34 2.75
N ALA A 24 8.22 -4.62 3.72
CA ALA A 24 8.65 -3.65 4.72
C ALA A 24 9.40 -2.45 4.10
N ALA A 25 10.31 -2.70 3.15
CA ALA A 25 11.03 -1.64 2.44
C ALA A 25 10.09 -0.76 1.61
N THR A 26 9.07 -1.36 0.99
CA THR A 26 8.07 -0.64 0.20
C THR A 26 7.24 0.30 1.08
N VAL A 27 6.79 -0.16 2.25
CA VAL A 27 6.06 0.66 3.24
C VAL A 27 6.95 1.78 3.80
N ALA A 28 8.22 1.49 4.09
CA ALA A 28 9.16 2.50 4.57
C ALA A 28 9.35 3.64 3.55
N LEU A 29 9.42 3.31 2.25
CA LEU A 29 9.53 4.29 1.17
C LEU A 29 8.23 5.07 0.95
N LEU A 30 7.07 4.44 1.10
CA LEU A 30 5.77 5.12 1.10
C LEU A 30 5.72 6.17 2.21
N ARG A 31 5.92 5.77 3.46
CA ARG A 31 5.90 6.67 4.63
C ARG A 31 6.91 7.80 4.53
N HIS A 32 8.07 7.53 3.93
CA HIS A 32 9.03 8.59 3.65
C HIS A 32 8.51 9.58 2.60
N SER A 33 7.91 9.10 1.51
CA SER A 33 7.34 9.95 0.45
C SER A 33 6.18 10.80 0.98
N LEU A 34 5.33 10.24 1.85
CA LEU A 34 4.24 10.94 2.52
C LEU A 34 4.77 12.07 3.40
N ARG A 35 5.82 11.80 4.20
CA ARG A 35 6.47 12.83 5.05
C ARG A 35 7.05 13.99 4.24
N LEU A 36 7.50 13.73 3.01
CA LEU A 36 8.01 14.77 2.11
C LEU A 36 6.88 15.48 1.33
N GLY A 37 5.62 15.06 1.47
CA GLY A 37 4.50 15.63 0.72
C GLY A 37 4.54 15.33 -0.78
N HIS A 38 5.27 14.29 -1.21
CA HIS A 38 5.42 13.97 -2.62
C HIS A 38 4.14 13.32 -3.18
N ARG A 39 3.24 14.13 -3.76
CA ARG A 39 1.89 13.70 -4.16
C ARG A 39 1.88 12.49 -5.11
N LYS A 40 2.47 12.64 -6.30
CA LYS A 40 2.49 11.58 -7.33
C LYS A 40 3.31 10.36 -6.91
N LEU A 41 4.46 10.58 -6.26
CA LEU A 41 5.34 9.49 -5.83
C LEU A 41 4.70 8.66 -4.70
N SER A 42 4.02 9.30 -3.76
CA SER A 42 3.33 8.60 -2.68
C SER A 42 2.26 7.67 -3.23
N LEU A 43 1.48 8.11 -4.22
CA LEU A 43 0.48 7.27 -4.87
C LEU A 43 1.11 6.08 -5.62
N GLN A 44 2.23 6.29 -6.32
CA GLN A 44 2.97 5.19 -6.95
C GLN A 44 3.49 4.18 -5.92
N ARG A 45 3.98 4.64 -4.77
CA ARG A 45 4.48 3.79 -3.70
C ARG A 45 3.36 3.05 -2.97
N LEU A 46 2.20 3.69 -2.81
CA LEU A 46 1.01 3.05 -2.28
C LEU A 46 0.57 1.89 -3.19
N GLU A 47 0.51 2.11 -4.50
CA GLU A 47 0.19 1.03 -5.44
C GLU A 47 1.21 -0.11 -5.40
N GLN A 48 2.51 0.20 -5.29
CA GLN A 48 3.52 -0.83 -5.11
C GLN A 48 3.29 -1.65 -3.84
N ALA A 49 2.95 -0.99 -2.72
CA ALA A 49 2.65 -1.65 -1.45
C ALA A 49 1.41 -2.55 -1.56
N VAL A 50 0.34 -2.08 -2.20
CA VAL A 50 -0.86 -2.90 -2.46
C VAL A 50 -0.54 -4.11 -3.33
N ASN A 51 0.19 -3.91 -4.43
CA ASN A 51 0.52 -4.98 -5.38
C ASN A 51 1.44 -6.05 -4.78
N CYS A 52 2.34 -5.69 -3.86
CA CYS A 52 3.17 -6.66 -3.16
C CYS A 52 2.48 -7.24 -1.93
N GLY A 53 1.24 -6.85 -1.61
CA GLY A 53 0.52 -7.32 -0.42
C GLY A 53 1.21 -6.92 0.88
N ALA A 54 1.79 -5.72 0.93
CA ALA A 54 2.33 -5.16 2.14
C ALA A 54 1.21 -4.70 3.08
N GLU A 55 1.44 -4.84 4.37
CA GLU A 55 0.52 -4.33 5.39
C GLU A 55 0.56 -2.80 5.40
N LEU A 56 -0.59 -2.22 5.10
CA LEU A 56 -0.81 -0.78 5.10
C LEU A 56 -1.76 -0.44 6.23
N THR A 57 -1.52 0.68 6.91
CA THR A 57 -2.48 1.21 7.88
C THR A 57 -3.47 2.13 7.20
N ASP A 58 -4.65 2.32 7.79
CA ASP A 58 -5.64 3.30 7.32
C ASP A 58 -5.04 4.71 7.26
N GLU A 59 -4.13 5.04 8.19
CA GLU A 59 -3.43 6.32 8.19
C GLU A 59 -2.54 6.51 6.96
N ASP A 60 -1.79 5.47 6.54
CA ASP A 60 -0.96 5.52 5.33
C ASP A 60 -1.83 5.79 4.09
N PHE A 61 -3.04 5.20 4.05
CA PHE A 61 -4.00 5.40 2.98
C PHE A 61 -4.62 6.80 2.99
N HIS A 62 -5.13 7.27 4.14
CA HIS A 62 -5.74 8.60 4.29
C HIS A 62 -4.76 9.71 3.93
N ARG A 63 -3.52 9.66 4.44
CA ARG A 63 -2.49 10.66 4.08
C ARG A 63 -2.18 10.66 2.59
N CYS A 64 -2.17 9.49 1.95
CA CYS A 64 -1.97 9.41 0.50
C CYS A 64 -3.15 9.99 -0.28
N ALA A 65 -4.39 9.71 0.15
CA ALA A 65 -5.61 10.26 -0.43
C ALA A 65 -5.63 11.80 -0.33
N ASP A 66 -5.32 12.36 0.84
CA ASP A 66 -5.25 13.80 1.05
C ASP A 66 -4.26 14.49 0.11
N LEU A 67 -3.08 13.90 -0.08
CA LEU A 67 -2.07 14.43 -1.00
C LEU A 67 -2.50 14.32 -2.47
N ALA A 68 -3.16 13.22 -2.83
CA ALA A 68 -3.63 12.95 -4.19
C ALA A 68 -4.78 13.88 -4.59
N LEU A 69 -5.75 14.11 -3.70
CA LEU A 69 -6.91 14.99 -3.94
C LEU A 69 -6.52 16.47 -4.11
N ARG A 70 -5.36 16.88 -3.57
CA ARG A 70 -4.78 18.21 -3.79
C ARG A 70 -4.10 18.37 -5.15
N VAL A 71 -4.01 17.32 -5.96
CA VAL A 71 -3.48 17.40 -7.33
C VAL A 71 -4.62 17.65 -8.28
N ASN A 72 -4.57 18.74 -9.06
CA ASN A 72 -5.53 18.96 -10.13
C ASN A 72 -5.20 18.08 -11.36
N ASP A 73 -5.23 16.76 -11.20
CA ASP A 73 -4.92 15.78 -12.24
C ASP A 73 -5.94 14.62 -12.15
N PRO A 74 -6.92 14.55 -13.07
CA PRO A 74 -7.96 13.51 -13.05
C PRO A 74 -7.40 12.09 -13.10
N ARG A 75 -6.21 11.88 -13.69
CA ARG A 75 -5.58 10.56 -13.76
C ARG A 75 -5.11 10.10 -12.37
N VAL A 76 -4.69 11.03 -11.52
CA VAL A 76 -4.31 10.77 -10.13
C VAL A 76 -5.55 10.33 -9.34
N HIS A 77 -6.68 11.03 -9.51
CA HIS A 77 -7.94 10.68 -8.84
C HIS A 77 -8.48 9.31 -9.29
N ALA A 78 -8.47 9.04 -10.60
CA ALA A 78 -8.88 7.74 -11.14
C ALA A 78 -8.03 6.58 -10.58
N ARG A 79 -6.72 6.81 -10.45
CA ARG A 79 -5.79 5.83 -9.88
C ARG A 79 -6.04 5.60 -8.38
N LEU A 80 -6.27 6.66 -7.61
CA LEU A 80 -6.67 6.55 -6.19
C LEU A 80 -7.99 5.76 -6.03
N ALA A 81 -9.00 6.07 -6.84
CA ALA A 81 -10.28 5.37 -6.80
C ALA A 81 -10.15 3.88 -7.15
N ARG A 82 -9.27 3.54 -8.11
CA ARG A 82 -8.96 2.14 -8.44
C ARG A 82 -8.35 1.40 -7.25
N LEU A 83 -7.35 2.00 -6.60
CA LEU A 83 -6.69 1.40 -5.42
C LEU A 83 -7.68 1.22 -4.26
N SER A 84 -8.54 2.21 -4.03
CA SER A 84 -9.58 2.15 -2.99
C SER A 84 -10.50 0.94 -3.19
N ARG A 85 -10.94 0.69 -4.44
CA ARG A 85 -11.78 -0.46 -4.77
C ARG A 85 -11.05 -1.79 -4.61
N GLN A 86 -9.78 -1.87 -5.00
CA GLN A 86 -8.98 -3.09 -4.83
C GLN A 86 -8.87 -3.49 -3.36
N LEU A 87 -8.65 -2.51 -2.48
CA LEU A 87 -8.58 -2.74 -1.03
C LEU A 87 -9.92 -3.18 -0.46
N ALA A 88 -11.03 -2.52 -0.85
CA ALA A 88 -12.37 -2.93 -0.42
C ALA A 88 -12.69 -4.38 -0.83
N THR A 89 -12.35 -4.78 -2.06
CA THR A 89 -12.57 -6.16 -2.52
C THR A 89 -11.67 -7.19 -1.83
N ALA A 90 -10.46 -6.78 -1.40
CA ALA A 90 -9.55 -7.66 -0.68
C ALA A 90 -10.05 -7.92 0.76
N ASP A 91 -10.62 -6.90 1.40
CA ASP A 91 -11.23 -7.02 2.73
C ASP A 91 -12.46 -7.94 2.69
N ASP A 92 -13.39 -7.69 1.76
CA ASP A 92 -14.58 -8.53 1.54
C ASP A 92 -14.25 -10.01 1.27
N ALA A 93 -13.15 -10.28 0.55
CA ALA A 93 -12.67 -11.64 0.30
C ALA A 93 -12.12 -12.30 1.57
N GLY A 94 -11.42 -11.55 2.42
CA GLY A 94 -10.95 -12.00 3.72
C GLY A 94 -12.10 -12.28 4.70
N THR A 95 -13.11 -11.41 4.75
CA THR A 95 -14.29 -11.60 5.60
C THR A 95 -15.14 -12.80 5.15
N ARG A 96 -15.31 -13.00 3.83
CA ARG A 96 -16.04 -14.15 3.28
C ARG A 96 -15.33 -15.49 3.49
N ALA A 97 -13.99 -15.51 3.47
CA ALA A 97 -13.22 -16.74 3.72
C ALA A 97 -13.29 -17.21 5.18
N MET A 98 -13.48 -16.31 6.16
CA MET A 98 -13.73 -16.71 7.56
C MET A 98 -15.17 -17.22 7.77
N ALA A 99 -16.16 -16.62 7.10
CA ALA A 99 -17.56 -17.00 7.28
C ALA A 99 -17.90 -18.43 6.80
N THR A 100 -17.09 -19.03 5.91
CA THR A 100 -17.28 -20.40 5.43
C THR A 100 -16.58 -21.47 6.28
N ARG A 101 -15.76 -21.08 7.27
CA ARG A 101 -15.02 -22.01 8.14
C ARG A 101 -15.79 -22.43 9.40
N THR A 102 -16.95 -21.84 9.64
CA THR A 102 -17.86 -22.17 10.76
C THR A 102 -19.13 -22.83 10.24
N LYS A 103 -19.01 -24.03 9.66
CA LYS A 103 -20.11 -24.99 9.68
C LYS A 103 -19.76 -26.06 10.71
N PRO A 104 -20.38 -26.08 11.91
CA PRO A 104 -20.24 -27.22 12.79
C PRO A 104 -20.88 -28.41 12.09
N ALA A 105 -20.08 -29.45 11.87
CA ALA A 105 -20.61 -30.78 11.70
C ALA A 105 -21.37 -31.10 12.98
N ASN A 106 -22.68 -31.24 12.91
CA ASN A 106 -23.38 -31.99 13.94
C ASN A 106 -24.61 -32.72 13.38
N SER A 107 -24.50 -34.05 13.50
CA SER A 107 -25.53 -35.09 13.59
C SER A 107 -26.44 -35.31 12.39
#